data_AF-A0AAW9BM58-F1
#
_entry.id   AF-A0AAW9BM58-F1
#
_cell.length_a   1.000
_cell.length_b   1.000
_cell.length_c   1.000
_cell.angle_alpha   90.00
_cell.angle_beta   90.00
_cell.angle_gamma   90.00
#
_symmetry.space_group_name_H-M   'P 1'
#
loop_
_entity.id
_entity.type
_entity.pdbx_description
1 polymer ?
#
loop_
_entity_poly.entity_id
_entity_poly.type
_entity_poly.pdbx_seq_one_letter_code
_entity_poly.pdbx_strand_id
1 'polypeptide(L)'
;MIVKFHARGVGKGSGPVDYLLGKQRDREGATLDRGSPSEVQELIDSSPYAKKYTSGVLSFEEFDLPREAKDHIMSSFEKALLPGLEADQYSCLWVEHRDKGRLELNFVVPNVEL
;
A
#
# COMPACT_ATOMS: atom_id res chain seq x y z
N MET A 1 1.59 -1.48 -17.28
CA MET A 1 1.76 -1.13 -15.85
C MET A 1 2.85 -0.06 -15.70
N ILE A 2 2.57 0.99 -14.92
CA ILE A 2 3.54 2.01 -14.49
C ILE A 2 3.65 1.96 -12.96
N VAL A 3 4.87 2.01 -12.42
CA VAL A 3 5.14 2.10 -10.99
C VAL A 3 5.45 3.55 -10.62
N LYS A 4 4.79 4.09 -9.60
CA LYS A 4 5.07 5.43 -9.07
C LYS A 4 5.19 5.40 -7.55
N PHE A 5 6.32 5.90 -7.04
CA PHE A 5 6.50 6.18 -5.62
C PHE A 5 6.08 7.61 -5.29
N HIS A 6 5.49 7.80 -4.11
CA HIS A 6 5.09 9.11 -3.62
C HIS A 6 6.21 9.76 -2.80
N ALA A 7 6.39 11.08 -2.94
CA ALA A 7 7.38 11.83 -2.17
C ALA A 7 7.02 11.97 -0.66
N ARG A 8 5.77 11.64 -0.29
CA ARG A 8 5.27 11.62 1.10
C ARG A 8 5.94 10.49 1.90
N GLY A 9 5.82 10.51 3.24
CA GLY A 9 6.43 9.45 4.08
C GLY A 9 6.89 9.89 5.48
N VAL A 10 6.70 11.15 5.86
CA VAL A 10 7.16 11.71 7.16
C VAL A 10 6.01 11.98 8.14
N GLY A 11 4.76 11.83 7.69
CA GLY A 11 3.56 12.13 8.47
C GLY A 11 3.09 10.96 9.34
N LYS A 12 1.98 11.19 10.05
CA LYS A 12 1.27 10.16 10.82
C LYS A 12 0.67 9.09 9.91
N GLY A 13 0.49 7.88 10.43
CA GLY A 13 -0.08 6.73 9.74
C GLY A 13 -1.50 6.95 9.24
N SER A 14 -2.29 7.77 9.93
CA SER A 14 -3.65 8.13 9.47
C SER A 14 -3.65 8.82 8.11
N GLY A 15 -2.63 9.63 7.79
CA GLY A 15 -2.52 10.33 6.51
C GLY A 15 -2.64 9.42 5.28
N PRO A 16 -1.73 8.46 5.08
CA PRO A 16 -1.80 7.53 3.95
C PRO A 16 -3.01 6.59 4.02
N VAL A 17 -3.39 6.09 5.20
CA VAL A 17 -4.49 5.13 5.32
C VAL A 17 -5.86 5.78 5.04
N ASP A 18 -6.11 6.97 5.59
CA ASP A 18 -7.35 7.71 5.33
C ASP A 18 -7.41 8.21 3.88
N TYR A 19 -6.26 8.51 3.27
CA TYR A 19 -6.20 8.79 1.85
C TYR A 19 -6.67 7.57 1.03
N LEU A 20 -6.18 6.37 1.34
CA LEU A 20 -6.51 5.18 0.56
C LEU A 20 -7.93 4.67 0.77
N LEU A 21 -8.43 4.65 2.01
CA LEU A 21 -9.71 4.01 2.35
C LEU A 21 -10.82 5.01 2.67
N GLY A 22 -10.52 6.29 2.77
CA GLY A 22 -11.43 7.28 3.35
C GLY A 22 -11.38 7.24 4.88
N LYS A 23 -11.73 8.35 5.52
CA LYS A 23 -11.70 8.50 6.98
C LYS A 23 -12.63 7.52 7.69
N GLN A 24 -13.77 7.20 7.08
CA GLN A 24 -14.74 6.24 7.61
C GLN A 24 -14.64 4.86 6.93
N ARG A 25 -13.56 4.60 6.19
CA ARG A 25 -13.34 3.34 5.43
C ARG A 25 -14.40 3.08 4.36
N ASP A 26 -14.96 4.15 3.82
CA ASP A 26 -16.11 4.19 2.92
C ASP A 26 -15.79 4.85 1.57
N ARG A 27 -14.49 4.98 1.22
CA ARG A 27 -14.11 5.60 -0.04
C ARG A 27 -14.65 4.79 -1.22
N GLU A 28 -15.48 5.44 -2.03
CA GLU A 28 -16.03 4.86 -3.25
C GLU A 28 -14.91 4.43 -4.21
N GLY A 29 -15.08 3.24 -4.80
CA GLY A 29 -14.10 2.67 -5.73
C GLY A 29 -12.80 2.20 -5.09
N ALA A 30 -12.71 2.16 -3.76
CA ALA A 30 -11.60 1.58 -3.02
C ALA A 30 -11.94 0.19 -2.46
N THR A 31 -10.99 -0.74 -2.53
CA THR A 31 -11.12 -2.09 -1.95
C THR A 31 -9.83 -2.45 -1.23
N LEU A 32 -9.94 -2.87 0.03
CA LEU A 32 -8.81 -3.40 0.79
C LEU A 32 -8.45 -4.79 0.26
N ASP A 33 -7.25 -4.96 -0.29
CA ASP A 33 -6.80 -6.24 -0.86
C ASP A 33 -6.00 -7.09 0.13
N ARG A 34 -5.08 -6.45 0.87
CA ARG A 34 -4.13 -7.11 1.78
C ARG A 34 -3.68 -6.15 2.89
N GLY A 35 -3.35 -6.72 4.05
CA GLY A 35 -2.79 -6.00 5.19
C GLY A 35 -3.84 -5.42 6.13
N SER A 36 -3.38 -4.89 7.25
CA SER A 36 -4.24 -4.32 8.30
C SER A 36 -4.07 -2.80 8.36
N PRO A 37 -5.14 -2.01 8.08
CA PRO A 37 -5.06 -0.56 8.16
C PRO A 37 -4.65 -0.03 9.54
N SER A 38 -5.15 -0.64 10.63
CA SER A 38 -4.84 -0.20 12.00
C SER A 38 -3.40 -0.51 12.37
N GLU A 39 -2.92 -1.71 12.05
CA GLU A 39 -1.53 -2.12 12.31
C GLU A 39 -0.55 -1.21 11.57
N VAL A 40 -0.81 -0.95 10.27
CA VAL A 40 0.03 -0.05 9.47
C VAL A 40 0.02 1.37 10.03
N GLN A 41 -1.10 1.86 10.56
CA GLN A 41 -1.12 3.15 11.26
C GLN A 41 -0.21 3.15 12.49
N GLU A 42 -0.35 2.13 13.34
CA GLU A 42 0.40 2.00 14.59
C GLU A 42 1.92 1.88 14.34
N LEU A 43 2.33 1.07 13.35
CA LEU A 43 3.74 0.92 12.95
C LEU A 43 4.34 2.24 12.42
N ILE A 44 3.57 3.00 11.64
CA ILE A 44 4.04 4.31 11.14
C ILE A 44 4.16 5.31 12.30
N ASP A 45 3.18 5.32 13.20
CA ASP A 45 3.14 6.27 14.30
C ASP A 45 4.22 5.99 15.35
N SER A 46 4.56 4.71 15.57
CA SER A 46 5.64 4.28 16.48
C SER A 46 7.05 4.46 15.90
N SER A 47 7.19 4.57 14.57
CA SER A 47 8.49 4.69 13.91
C SER A 47 9.28 5.92 14.41
N PRO A 48 10.54 5.73 14.88
CA PRO A 48 11.41 6.82 15.31
C PRO A 48 12.12 7.52 14.13
N TYR A 49 12.02 6.97 12.92
CA TYR A 49 12.74 7.47 11.75
C TYR A 49 12.06 8.68 11.11
N ALA A 50 12.87 9.56 10.51
CA ALA A 50 12.34 10.73 9.80
C ALA A 50 11.43 10.32 8.62
N LYS A 51 11.81 9.27 7.90
CA LYS A 51 11.00 8.65 6.84
C LYS A 51 10.30 7.42 7.40
N LYS A 52 9.08 7.61 7.91
CA LYS A 52 8.28 6.62 8.62
C LYS A 52 7.64 5.57 7.72
N TYR A 53 7.35 5.90 6.47
CA TYR A 53 6.76 4.97 5.51
C TYR A 53 7.14 5.27 4.07
N THR A 54 7.02 4.25 3.24
CA THR A 54 7.11 4.30 1.78
C THR A 54 5.73 4.00 1.20
N SER A 55 5.30 4.76 0.19
CA SER A 55 4.03 4.48 -0.49
C SER A 55 4.13 4.73 -1.97
N GLY A 56 3.22 4.12 -2.72
CA GLY A 56 3.18 4.22 -4.16
C GLY A 56 1.97 3.55 -4.75
N VAL A 57 1.98 3.42 -6.08
CA VAL A 57 0.91 2.82 -6.86
C VAL A 57 1.49 2.05 -8.04
N LEU A 58 0.91 0.87 -8.30
CA LEU A 58 1.00 0.17 -9.58
C LEU A 58 -0.24 0.52 -10.39
N SER A 59 -0.06 1.30 -11.46
CA SER A 59 -1.16 1.74 -12.33
C SER A 59 -1.17 0.92 -13.61
N PHE A 60 -2.35 0.41 -13.95
CA PHE A 60 -2.60 -0.40 -15.13
C PHE A 60 -3.40 0.41 -16.15
N GLU A 61 -3.31 0.02 -17.42
CA GLU A 61 -4.20 0.58 -18.46
C GLU A 61 -5.56 -0.11 -18.39
N GLU A 62 -5.53 -1.40 -18.06
CA GLU A 62 -6.67 -2.26 -17.86
C GLU A 62 -7.57 -1.73 -16.73
N PHE A 63 -8.89 -1.84 -16.91
CA PHE A 63 -9.86 -1.49 -15.89
C PHE A 63 -9.83 -2.48 -14.70
N ASP A 64 -9.51 -3.74 -14.98
CA ASP A 64 -9.45 -4.80 -13.98
C ASP A 64 -8.50 -5.92 -14.42
N LEU A 65 -8.06 -6.73 -13.45
CA LEU A 65 -7.31 -7.96 -13.63
C LEU A 65 -7.92 -9.08 -12.76
N PRO A 66 -7.74 -10.35 -13.15
CA PRO A 66 -8.12 -11.47 -12.28
C PRO A 66 -7.44 -11.39 -10.91
N ARG A 67 -8.13 -11.81 -9.85
CA ARG A 67 -7.62 -11.76 -8.46
C ARG A 67 -6.25 -12.46 -8.32
N GLU A 68 -6.11 -13.63 -8.92
CA GLU A 68 -4.84 -14.39 -8.91
C GLU A 68 -3.68 -13.60 -9.53
N ALA A 69 -3.93 -12.89 -10.64
CA ALA A 69 -2.92 -12.04 -11.26
C ALA A 69 -2.53 -10.87 -10.35
N LYS A 70 -3.49 -10.23 -9.68
CA LYS A 70 -3.22 -9.17 -8.69
C LYS A 70 -2.39 -9.70 -7.53
N ASP A 71 -2.76 -10.84 -6.96
CA ASP A 71 -2.04 -11.47 -5.85
C ASP A 71 -0.61 -11.83 -6.24
N HIS A 72 -0.39 -12.36 -7.46
CA HIS A 72 0.94 -12.64 -7.98
C HIS A 72 1.76 -11.37 -8.18
N ILE A 73 1.17 -10.31 -8.74
CA ILE A 73 1.83 -9.02 -8.95
C ILE A 73 2.22 -8.39 -7.61
N MET A 74 1.30 -8.29 -6.64
CA MET A 74 1.57 -7.72 -5.32
C MET A 74 2.70 -8.46 -4.61
N SER A 75 2.64 -9.80 -4.59
CA SER A 75 3.68 -10.63 -3.94
C SER A 75 5.04 -10.53 -4.65
N SER A 76 5.05 -10.47 -5.99
CA SER A 76 6.30 -10.30 -6.75
C SER A 76 6.90 -8.91 -6.55
N PHE A 77 6.05 -7.88 -6.47
CA PHE A 77 6.47 -6.51 -6.22
C PHE A 77 7.06 -6.36 -4.81
N GLU A 78 6.42 -6.92 -3.78
CA GLU A 78 6.95 -6.92 -2.41
C GLU A 78 8.35 -7.54 -2.36
N LYS A 79 8.55 -8.73 -2.95
CA LYS A 79 9.88 -9.39 -3.01
C LYS A 79 10.94 -8.55 -3.71
N ALA A 80 10.57 -7.83 -4.75
CA ALA A 80 11.49 -6.96 -5.48
C ALA A 80 11.80 -5.65 -4.71
N LEU A 81 10.82 -5.13 -3.98
CA LEU A 81 10.93 -3.89 -3.21
C LEU A 81 11.72 -4.08 -1.90
N LEU A 82 11.56 -5.25 -1.26
CA LEU A 82 12.07 -5.55 0.08
C LEU A 82 13.03 -6.76 0.01
N PRO A 83 14.16 -6.65 -0.70
CA PRO A 83 15.06 -7.77 -0.88
C PRO A 83 15.68 -8.19 0.46
N GLY A 84 15.61 -9.48 0.76
CA GLY A 84 16.21 -10.06 1.96
C GLY A 84 15.35 -10.00 3.22
N LEU A 85 14.10 -9.51 3.12
CA LEU A 85 13.11 -9.64 4.19
C LEU A 85 12.13 -10.77 3.85
N GLU A 86 11.84 -11.60 4.85
CA GLU A 86 10.74 -12.57 4.81
C GLU A 86 9.40 -11.88 5.12
N ALA A 87 8.30 -12.54 4.75
CA ALA A 87 6.95 -11.96 4.82
C ALA A 87 6.48 -11.58 6.24
N ASP A 88 7.11 -12.12 7.28
CA ASP A 88 6.86 -11.81 8.69
C ASP A 88 7.73 -10.67 9.23
N GLN A 89 8.73 -10.21 8.48
CA GLN A 89 9.63 -9.12 8.87
C GLN A 89 9.17 -7.72 8.40
N TYR A 90 8.06 -7.65 7.67
CA TYR A 90 7.49 -6.37 7.21
C TYR A 90 5.97 -6.41 7.17
N SER A 91 5.36 -5.22 7.16
CA SER A 91 3.92 -5.03 6.94
C SER A 91 3.70 -4.24 5.66
N CYS A 92 2.67 -4.59 4.88
CA CYS A 92 2.29 -3.86 3.66
C CYS A 92 0.77 -3.80 3.52
N LEU A 93 0.25 -2.58 3.43
CA LEU A 93 -1.16 -2.35 3.12
C LEU A 93 -1.34 -2.22 1.61
N TRP A 94 -2.23 -3.01 1.03
CA TRP A 94 -2.64 -2.90 -0.37
C TRP A 94 -4.10 -2.49 -0.50
N VAL A 95 -4.35 -1.47 -1.30
CA VAL A 95 -5.69 -0.97 -1.60
C VAL A 95 -5.85 -0.78 -3.10
N GLU A 96 -6.81 -1.49 -3.68
CA GLU A 96 -7.23 -1.32 -5.05
C GLU A 96 -8.12 -0.07 -5.18
N HIS A 97 -7.83 0.77 -6.17
CA HIS A 97 -8.67 1.88 -6.61
C HIS A 97 -9.12 1.64 -8.06
N ARG A 98 -10.40 1.88 -8.34
CA ARG A 98 -10.99 1.88 -9.70
C ARG A 98 -11.71 3.19 -10.06
N ASP A 99 -11.65 4.18 -9.19
CA ASP A 99 -12.32 5.49 -9.31
C ASP A 99 -11.84 6.34 -10.50
N LYS A 100 -10.72 5.96 -11.13
CA LYS A 100 -10.10 6.70 -12.25
C LYS A 100 -10.29 6.04 -13.62
N GLY A 101 -11.19 5.06 -13.74
CA GLY A 101 -11.45 4.34 -14.99
C GLY A 101 -10.33 3.38 -15.39
N ARG A 102 -9.41 3.07 -14.47
CA ARG A 102 -8.33 2.10 -14.62
C ARG A 102 -8.03 1.45 -13.28
N LEU A 103 -7.39 0.28 -13.29
CA LEU A 103 -6.92 -0.38 -12.09
C LEU A 103 -5.68 0.32 -11.51
N GLU A 104 -5.73 0.64 -10.23
CA GLU A 104 -4.59 1.10 -9.44
C GLU A 104 -4.45 0.24 -8.19
N LEU A 105 -3.33 -0.48 -8.03
CA LEU A 105 -2.98 -1.17 -6.79
C LEU A 105 -2.06 -0.25 -5.98
N ASN A 106 -2.62 0.42 -4.97
CA ASN A 106 -1.88 1.33 -4.10
C ASN A 106 -1.28 0.56 -2.93
N PHE A 107 -0.08 0.95 -2.51
CA PHE A 107 0.60 0.34 -1.37
C PHE A 107 1.14 1.34 -0.36
N VAL A 108 1.24 0.90 0.89
CA VAL A 108 1.93 1.60 1.99
C VAL A 108 2.71 0.58 2.80
N VAL A 109 4.01 0.81 2.96
CA VAL A 109 4.93 0.00 3.74
C VAL A 109 5.50 0.88 4.86
N PRO A 110 5.24 0.58 6.15
CA PRO A 110 5.97 1.19 7.25
C PRO A 110 7.47 0.90 7.12
N ASN A 111 8.32 1.91 7.31
CA ASN A 111 9.77 1.74 7.22
C ASN A 111 10.33 1.28 8.57
N VAL A 112 9.89 0.11 9.01
CA VAL A 112 10.33 -0.57 10.22
C VAL A 112 10.31 -2.07 9.94
N GLU A 113 11.36 -2.77 10.37
CA GLU A 113 11.41 -4.23 10.36
C GLU A 113 10.72 -4.75 11.63
N LEU A 114 9.92 -5.80 11.50
CA LEU A 114 9.10 -6.37 12.58
C LEU A 114 9.88 -7.34 13.48
#